data_AF-A0A7S1LIG9-F1
#
_entry.id   AF-A0A7S1LIG9-F1
#
_cell.length_a   1.000
_cell.length_b   1.000
_cell.length_c   1.000
_cell.angle_alpha   90.00
_cell.angle_beta   90.00
_cell.angle_gamma   90.00
#
_symmetry.space_group_name_H-M   'P 1'
#
loop_
_entity.id
_entity.type
_entity.pdbx_description
1 polymer ?
#
loop_
_entity_poly.entity_id
_entity_poly.type
_entity_poly.pdbx_seq_one_letter_code
_entity_poly.pdbx_strand_id
1 'polypeptide(L)'
;VREVPKSGEVWCEGARVFMNPLGPHFHLGRARRCLEFAVQLTPQYGDSFLELLRFRFLLELRARMLADPLVVGLLGAQRRGRGDRLAGLGAGQRLTIATLAAKRVCAASAAKLQAGCFEFTSALGAAEPAADAGYQWDSGMPQLQLAHLEVLCAYADPNYGFLWFWCRESALSTPSEVLGRMREEVAGDLVSCGALAAYALAVACGIFGVQTDDQKMPCHTFDAALMGSLMPTISAGADETSDYAYSRQSSPTDANGLAVRDFAIGSGRLSTC
;
A
#
# COMPACT_ATOMS: atom_id res chain seq x y z
N VAL A 1 -13.52 -12.77 -16.03
CA VAL A 1 -12.42 -12.36 -16.95
C VAL A 1 -12.79 -12.46 -18.44
N ARG A 2 -13.66 -13.38 -18.89
CA ARG A 2 -13.99 -13.53 -20.33
C ARG A 2 -14.81 -12.38 -20.96
N GLU A 3 -15.46 -11.52 -20.18
CA GLU A 3 -16.34 -10.47 -20.73
C GLU A 3 -15.93 -9.02 -20.40
N VAL A 4 -14.83 -8.82 -19.66
CA VAL A 4 -14.46 -7.48 -19.12
C VAL A 4 -13.01 -7.05 -19.40
N PRO A 5 -12.37 -7.36 -20.55
CA PRO A 5 -11.02 -6.89 -20.80
C PRO A 5 -10.94 -5.36 -21.00
N LYS A 6 -12.08 -4.68 -21.23
CA LYS A 6 -12.12 -3.27 -21.66
C LYS A 6 -12.40 -2.24 -20.57
N SER A 7 -12.50 -2.64 -19.29
CA SER A 7 -12.76 -1.69 -18.20
C SER A 7 -11.56 -1.62 -17.25
N GLY A 8 -10.83 -0.50 -17.28
CA GLY A 8 -9.74 -0.23 -16.36
C GLY A 8 -10.23 -0.12 -14.92
N GLU A 9 -11.46 0.36 -14.71
CA GLU A 9 -12.11 0.45 -13.40
C GLU A 9 -12.21 -0.92 -12.73
N VAL A 10 -12.69 -1.93 -13.46
CA VAL A 10 -12.84 -3.30 -12.93
C VAL A 10 -11.50 -3.91 -12.56
N TRP A 11 -10.46 -3.64 -13.35
CA TRP A 11 -9.11 -4.08 -13.03
C TRP A 11 -8.53 -3.37 -11.81
N CYS A 12 -8.76 -2.06 -11.68
CA CYS A 12 -8.35 -1.30 -10.49
C CYS A 12 -9.08 -1.77 -9.23
N GLU A 13 -10.39 -2.04 -9.31
CA GLU A 13 -11.14 -2.63 -8.20
C GLU A 13 -10.60 -4.02 -7.80
N GLY A 14 -10.31 -4.86 -8.79
CA GLY A 14 -9.64 -6.15 -8.53
C GLY A 14 -8.31 -5.97 -7.81
N ALA A 15 -7.50 -5.00 -8.24
CA ALA A 15 -6.24 -4.67 -7.57
C ALA A 15 -6.47 -4.18 -6.13
N ARG A 16 -7.46 -3.31 -5.89
CA ARG A 16 -7.82 -2.83 -4.54
C ARG A 16 -8.23 -3.97 -3.61
N VAL A 17 -9.02 -4.93 -4.08
CA VAL A 17 -9.37 -6.13 -3.30
C VAL A 17 -8.12 -6.91 -2.88
N PHE A 18 -7.17 -7.11 -3.80
CA PHE A 18 -5.92 -7.82 -3.50
C PHE A 18 -4.89 -6.96 -2.75
N MET A 19 -5.05 -5.64 -2.68
CA MET A 19 -4.23 -4.75 -1.88
C MET A 19 -4.86 -4.43 -0.52
N ASN A 20 -6.14 -4.73 -0.27
CA ASN A 20 -6.78 -4.42 1.00
C ASN A 20 -6.08 -5.16 2.16
N PRO A 21 -5.40 -4.46 3.09
CA PRO A 21 -4.59 -5.10 4.13
C PRO A 21 -5.45 -5.77 5.22
N LEU A 22 -6.74 -5.46 5.27
CA LEU A 22 -7.71 -6.06 6.19
C LEU A 22 -8.50 -7.19 5.53
N GLY A 23 -8.35 -7.37 4.21
CA GLY A 23 -9.07 -8.37 3.45
C GLY A 23 -8.39 -9.75 3.54
N PRO A 24 -9.17 -10.85 3.52
CA PRO A 24 -8.62 -12.21 3.46
C PRO A 24 -7.92 -12.51 2.13
N HIS A 25 -8.10 -11.64 1.13
CA HIS A 25 -7.54 -11.80 -0.21
C HIS A 25 -6.27 -10.98 -0.44
N PHE A 26 -5.67 -10.36 0.59
CA PHE A 26 -4.43 -9.58 0.42
C PHE A 26 -3.34 -10.42 -0.28
N HIS A 27 -2.97 -10.02 -1.50
CA HIS A 27 -2.02 -10.74 -2.33
C HIS A 27 -1.39 -9.85 -3.40
N LEU A 28 -0.17 -9.36 -3.14
CA LEU A 28 0.53 -8.43 -4.04
C LEU A 28 0.74 -8.99 -5.46
N GLY A 29 0.99 -10.29 -5.62
CA GLY A 29 1.15 -10.90 -6.95
C GLY A 29 -0.15 -10.98 -7.77
N ARG A 30 -1.32 -10.90 -7.12
CA ARG A 30 -2.62 -10.85 -7.81
C ARG A 30 -2.99 -9.41 -8.12
N ALA A 31 -2.73 -8.49 -7.17
CA ALA A 31 -2.83 -7.05 -7.41
C ALA A 31 -2.00 -6.61 -8.62
N ARG A 32 -0.74 -7.04 -8.71
CA ARG A 32 0.14 -6.76 -9.85
C ARG A 32 -0.51 -7.13 -11.18
N ARG A 33 -1.06 -8.34 -11.28
CA ARG A 33 -1.70 -8.84 -12.50
C ARG A 33 -2.91 -8.00 -12.89
N CYS A 34 -3.74 -7.63 -11.93
CA CYS A 34 -4.85 -6.71 -12.17
C CYS A 34 -4.36 -5.38 -12.75
N LEU A 35 -3.30 -4.79 -12.18
CA LEU A 35 -2.75 -3.51 -12.63
C LEU A 35 -2.03 -3.62 -13.99
N GLU A 36 -1.36 -4.73 -14.26
CA GLU A 36 -0.80 -5.04 -15.58
C GLU A 36 -1.90 -5.08 -16.64
N PHE A 37 -3.03 -5.74 -16.37
CA PHE A 37 -4.19 -5.72 -17.28
C PHE A 37 -4.79 -4.32 -17.42
N ALA A 38 -4.91 -3.55 -16.33
CA ALA A 38 -5.44 -2.19 -16.38
C ALA A 38 -4.64 -1.31 -17.34
N VAL A 39 -3.31 -1.28 -17.22
CA VAL A 39 -2.46 -0.44 -18.07
C VAL A 39 -2.33 -0.97 -19.48
N GLN A 40 -2.34 -2.28 -19.68
CA GLN A 40 -2.17 -2.86 -21.02
C GLN A 40 -3.44 -2.80 -21.86
N LEU A 41 -4.60 -3.05 -21.25
CA LEU A 41 -5.88 -3.12 -21.97
C LEU A 41 -6.62 -1.78 -21.98
N THR A 42 -6.36 -0.92 -20.99
CA THR A 42 -6.99 0.39 -20.84
C THR A 42 -5.96 1.44 -20.40
N PRO A 43 -4.88 1.69 -21.18
CA PRO A 43 -3.78 2.58 -20.78
C PRO A 43 -4.24 3.98 -20.38
N GLN A 44 -5.26 4.50 -21.05
CA GLN A 44 -5.83 5.84 -20.82
C GLN A 44 -6.61 5.96 -19.50
N TYR A 45 -6.90 4.86 -18.79
CA TYR A 45 -7.57 4.91 -17.50
C TYR A 45 -6.58 5.33 -16.41
N GLY A 46 -6.51 6.65 -16.18
CA GLY A 46 -5.52 7.33 -15.35
C GLY A 46 -5.52 6.90 -13.88
N ASP A 47 -6.65 6.45 -13.34
CA ASP A 47 -6.75 5.92 -11.96
C ASP A 47 -5.84 4.70 -11.76
N SER A 48 -5.53 3.96 -12.84
CA SER A 48 -4.57 2.84 -12.81
C SER A 48 -3.19 3.29 -12.33
N PHE A 49 -2.75 4.49 -12.67
CA PHE A 49 -1.43 5.00 -12.28
C PHE A 49 -1.37 5.32 -10.79
N LEU A 50 -2.47 5.78 -10.20
CA LEU A 50 -2.55 5.98 -8.76
C LEU A 50 -2.47 4.64 -8.02
N GLU A 51 -3.23 3.64 -8.46
CA GLU A 51 -3.18 2.30 -7.85
C GLU A 51 -1.81 1.63 -8.05
N LEU A 52 -1.14 1.88 -9.17
CA LEU A 52 0.24 1.44 -9.39
C LEU A 52 1.24 2.12 -8.46
N LEU A 53 1.02 3.39 -8.15
CA LEU A 53 1.86 4.11 -7.20
C LEU A 53 1.68 3.55 -5.79
N ARG A 54 0.43 3.29 -5.37
CA ARG A 54 0.12 2.59 -4.12
C ARG A 54 0.78 1.21 -4.10
N PHE A 55 0.64 0.42 -5.16
CA PHE A 55 1.30 -0.88 -5.29
C PHE A 55 2.82 -0.78 -5.16
N ARG A 56 3.44 0.23 -5.80
CA ARG A 56 4.89 0.50 -5.69
C ARG A 56 5.32 0.80 -4.25
N PHE A 57 4.51 1.52 -3.47
CA PHE A 57 4.77 1.70 -2.03
C PHE A 57 4.76 0.37 -1.28
N LEU A 58 3.81 -0.53 -1.57
CA LEU A 58 3.73 -1.84 -0.91
C LEU A 58 4.94 -2.73 -1.24
N LEU A 59 5.39 -2.71 -2.50
CA LEU A 59 6.62 -3.41 -2.88
C LEU A 59 7.86 -2.84 -2.20
N GLU A 60 7.93 -1.51 -2.05
CA GLU A 60 9.02 -0.86 -1.31
C GLU A 60 9.00 -1.24 0.18
N LEU A 61 7.82 -1.33 0.81
CA LEU A 61 7.70 -1.88 2.18
C LEU A 61 8.21 -3.32 2.24
N ARG A 62 7.82 -4.16 1.27
CA ARG A 62 8.30 -5.54 1.17
C ARG A 62 9.82 -5.59 1.02
N ALA A 63 10.40 -4.76 0.15
CA ALA A 63 11.85 -4.69 -0.06
C ALA A 63 12.58 -4.32 1.23
N ARG A 64 12.10 -3.29 1.93
CA ARG A 64 12.67 -2.86 3.22
C ARG A 64 12.55 -3.91 4.31
N MET A 65 11.45 -4.67 4.34
CA MET A 65 11.31 -5.82 5.25
C MET A 65 12.30 -6.92 4.93
N LEU A 66 12.44 -7.31 3.66
CA LEU A 66 13.40 -8.34 3.25
C LEU A 66 14.86 -7.92 3.49
N ALA A 67 15.13 -6.61 3.53
CA ALA A 67 16.43 -6.04 3.87
C ALA A 67 16.61 -5.78 5.38
N ASP A 68 15.57 -5.88 6.21
CA ASP A 68 15.70 -5.64 7.65
C ASP A 68 16.60 -6.71 8.28
N PRO A 69 17.60 -6.35 9.11
CA PRO A 69 18.55 -7.30 9.68
C PRO A 69 17.91 -8.46 10.47
N LEU A 70 16.75 -8.25 11.11
CA LEU A 70 16.04 -9.34 11.80
C LEU A 70 15.52 -10.35 10.78
N VAL A 71 14.89 -9.85 9.71
CA VAL A 71 14.33 -10.69 8.64
C VAL A 71 15.45 -11.40 7.88
N VAL A 72 16.54 -10.70 7.54
CA VAL A 72 17.72 -11.29 6.91
C VAL A 72 18.37 -12.34 7.81
N GLY A 73 18.45 -12.13 9.12
CA GLY A 73 18.97 -13.14 10.04
C GLY A 73 18.11 -14.42 10.06
N LEU A 74 16.78 -14.25 10.05
CA LEU A 74 15.82 -15.35 10.09
C LEU A 74 15.72 -16.11 8.75
N LEU A 75 15.70 -15.39 7.62
CA LEU A 75 15.67 -15.97 6.26
C LEU A 75 17.06 -16.42 5.78
N GLY A 76 18.13 -15.73 6.16
CA GLY A 76 19.52 -16.06 5.81
C GLY A 76 20.00 -17.35 6.48
N ALA A 77 19.53 -17.64 7.69
CA ALA A 77 19.70 -18.94 8.34
C ALA A 77 19.03 -20.10 7.58
N GLN A 78 18.10 -19.81 6.66
CA GLN A 78 17.38 -20.79 5.83
C GLN A 78 18.26 -21.34 4.68
N ARG A 79 19.16 -20.53 4.10
CA ARG A 79 19.94 -20.92 2.91
C ARG A 79 21.09 -21.90 3.18
N ARG A 80 21.46 -22.15 4.44
CA ARG A 80 22.60 -23.02 4.81
C ARG A 80 22.23 -24.44 5.26
N GLY A 81 20.96 -24.83 5.30
CA GLY A 81 20.58 -26.18 5.71
C GLY A 81 19.23 -26.59 5.15
N ARG A 82 19.19 -27.76 4.51
CA ARG A 82 18.06 -28.40 3.83
C ARG A 82 16.90 -28.66 4.80
N GLY A 83 16.07 -27.66 5.03
CA GLY A 83 14.87 -27.74 5.87
C GLY A 83 14.32 -26.34 6.12
N ASP A 84 13.06 -26.13 5.72
CA ASP A 84 12.36 -24.86 5.91
C ASP A 84 12.19 -24.60 7.42
N ARG A 85 13.12 -23.88 8.05
CA ARG A 85 13.07 -23.63 9.51
C ARG A 85 11.85 -22.81 9.93
N LEU A 86 11.21 -22.09 9.00
CA LEU A 86 9.90 -21.47 9.21
C LEU A 86 8.78 -22.51 9.34
N ALA A 87 8.92 -23.69 8.72
CA ALA A 87 8.00 -24.82 8.93
C ALA A 87 8.09 -25.39 10.35
N GLY A 88 9.22 -25.21 11.04
CA GLY A 88 9.40 -25.57 12.45
C GLY A 88 8.85 -24.54 13.44
N LEU A 89 8.55 -23.31 13.00
CA LEU A 89 7.95 -22.28 13.84
C LEU A 89 6.44 -22.44 13.90
N GLY A 90 5.86 -22.31 15.10
CA GLY A 90 4.41 -22.25 15.24
C GLY A 90 3.81 -21.00 14.61
N ALA A 91 2.53 -21.04 14.23
CA ALA A 91 1.84 -19.90 13.62
C ALA A 91 1.95 -18.61 14.48
N GLY A 92 1.84 -18.73 15.80
CA GLY A 92 2.01 -17.60 16.72
C GLY A 92 3.41 -17.00 16.71
N GLN A 93 4.47 -17.81 16.59
CA GLN A 93 5.84 -17.30 16.49
C GLN A 93 6.07 -16.55 15.19
N ARG A 94 5.55 -17.08 14.07
CA ARG A 94 5.60 -16.41 12.76
C ARG A 94 4.87 -15.06 12.79
N LEU A 95 3.70 -15.01 13.44
CA LEU A 95 2.95 -13.76 13.62
C LEU A 95 3.72 -12.74 14.49
N THR A 96 4.34 -13.16 15.58
CA THR A 96 5.16 -12.27 16.42
C THR A 96 6.32 -11.68 15.64
N ILE A 97 7.03 -12.51 14.88
CA ILE A 97 8.14 -12.07 14.01
C ILE A 97 7.62 -11.09 12.95
N ALA A 98 6.52 -11.42 12.26
CA ALA A 98 5.91 -10.56 11.26
C ALA A 98 5.54 -9.19 11.86
N THR A 99 4.95 -9.18 13.05
CA THR A 99 4.57 -7.96 13.79
C THR A 99 5.79 -7.11 14.13
N LEU A 100 6.89 -7.71 14.62
CA LEU A 100 8.11 -6.99 14.94
C LEU A 100 8.78 -6.38 13.70
N ALA A 101 8.85 -7.14 12.60
CA ALA A 101 9.37 -6.66 11.33
C ALA A 101 8.51 -5.51 10.78
N ALA A 102 7.19 -5.67 10.80
CA ALA A 102 6.24 -4.64 10.39
C ALA A 102 6.40 -3.37 11.21
N LYS A 103 6.50 -3.46 12.54
CA LYS A 103 6.70 -2.31 13.42
C LYS A 103 7.94 -1.50 13.08
N ARG A 104 9.09 -2.17 12.91
CA ARG A 104 10.37 -1.51 12.60
C ARG A 104 10.32 -0.80 11.26
N VAL A 105 9.85 -1.48 10.22
CA VAL A 105 9.79 -0.92 8.86
C VAL A 105 8.71 0.16 8.75
N CYS A 106 7.57 -0.01 9.42
CA CYS A 106 6.51 0.99 9.48
C CYS A 106 7.02 2.28 10.12
N ALA A 107 7.64 2.22 11.30
CA ALA A 107 8.17 3.41 11.97
C ALA A 107 9.21 4.16 11.12
N ALA A 108 10.16 3.42 10.52
CA ALA A 108 11.16 4.00 9.62
C ALA A 108 10.55 4.61 8.34
N SER A 109 9.49 4.00 7.81
CA SER A 109 8.82 4.48 6.60
C SER A 109 7.89 5.67 6.88
N ALA A 110 7.19 5.66 8.02
CA ALA A 110 6.34 6.75 8.48
C ALA A 110 7.12 8.06 8.59
N ALA A 111 8.28 8.02 9.27
CA ALA A 111 9.13 9.19 9.43
C ALA A 111 9.57 9.79 8.08
N LYS A 112 9.92 8.94 7.10
CA LYS A 112 10.30 9.39 5.76
C LYS A 112 9.12 9.94 4.95
N LEU A 113 7.95 9.33 5.06
CA LEU A 113 6.73 9.82 4.39
C LEU A 113 6.31 11.18 4.94
N GLN A 114 6.31 11.33 6.27
CA GLN A 114 5.99 12.59 6.95
C GLN A 114 6.98 13.71 6.60
N ALA A 115 8.26 13.38 6.47
CA ALA A 115 9.29 14.34 6.07
C ALA A 115 9.33 14.61 4.56
N GLY A 116 8.46 13.98 3.75
CA GLY A 116 8.46 14.13 2.28
C GLY A 116 9.69 13.55 1.58
N CYS A 117 10.55 12.82 2.29
CA CYS A 117 11.82 12.27 1.79
C CYS A 117 11.76 10.76 1.53
N PHE A 118 10.58 10.21 1.33
CA PHE A 118 10.42 8.80 0.99
C PHE A 118 10.88 8.52 -0.44
N GLU A 119 11.95 7.76 -0.59
CA GLU A 119 12.50 7.32 -1.87
C GLU A 119 12.16 5.85 -2.15
N PHE A 120 11.87 5.57 -3.42
CA PHE A 120 11.72 4.21 -3.94
C PHE A 120 13.10 3.65 -4.31
N THR A 121 13.41 2.45 -3.84
CA THR A 121 14.64 1.77 -4.23
C THR A 121 14.52 1.23 -5.65
N SER A 122 15.59 1.36 -6.43
CA SER A 122 15.64 0.84 -7.81
C SER A 122 15.69 -0.70 -7.88
N ALA A 123 15.88 -1.39 -6.74
CA ALA A 123 16.12 -2.82 -6.64
C ALA A 123 14.85 -3.65 -6.38
N LEU A 124 13.73 -3.30 -7.00
CA LEU A 124 12.45 -4.01 -6.84
C LEU A 124 12.49 -5.47 -7.33
N GLY A 125 13.46 -5.86 -8.17
CA GLY A 125 13.53 -7.19 -8.77
C GLY A 125 13.62 -8.36 -7.77
N ALA A 126 14.18 -8.16 -6.57
CA ALA A 126 14.19 -9.18 -5.50
C ALA A 126 12.98 -9.08 -4.57
N ALA A 127 12.26 -7.96 -4.61
CA ALA A 127 11.08 -7.65 -3.81
C ALA A 127 9.76 -7.99 -4.53
N GLU A 128 9.82 -8.53 -5.74
CA GLU A 128 8.64 -9.07 -6.41
C GLU A 128 8.12 -10.31 -5.68
N PRO A 129 6.80 -10.40 -5.41
CA PRO A 129 6.21 -11.62 -4.88
C PRO A 129 6.40 -12.77 -5.88
N ALA A 130 6.70 -13.96 -5.37
CA ALA A 130 6.76 -15.15 -6.22
C ALA A 130 5.41 -15.34 -6.94
N ALA A 131 5.45 -15.67 -8.23
CA ALA A 131 4.25 -16.03 -8.96
C ALA A 131 3.64 -17.30 -8.34
N ASP A 132 2.32 -17.31 -8.15
CA ASP A 132 1.59 -18.50 -7.68
C ASP A 132 1.90 -19.67 -8.63
N ALA A 133 2.49 -20.75 -8.11
CA ALA A 133 2.88 -21.95 -8.86
C ALA A 133 1.70 -22.67 -9.58
N GLY A 134 0.46 -22.28 -9.30
CA GLY A 134 -0.75 -22.86 -9.89
C GLY A 134 -1.48 -21.96 -10.89
N TYR A 135 -1.02 -20.73 -11.15
CA TYR A 135 -1.73 -19.78 -12.02
C TYR A 135 -0.76 -19.11 -12.99
N GLN A 136 -0.05 -19.94 -13.76
CA GLN A 136 0.86 -19.51 -14.80
C GLN A 136 0.04 -19.09 -16.03
N TRP A 137 -0.46 -17.86 -16.01
CA TRP A 137 -0.95 -17.21 -17.23
C TRP A 137 0.28 -16.70 -17.97
N ASP A 138 0.77 -17.48 -18.93
CA ASP A 138 1.82 -17.05 -19.85
C ASP A 138 1.20 -16.05 -20.83
N SER A 139 0.99 -14.82 -20.37
CA SER A 139 0.32 -13.76 -21.13
C SER A 139 1.11 -13.34 -22.36
N GLY A 140 2.40 -13.67 -22.45
CA GLY A 140 3.33 -13.06 -23.40
C GLY A 140 3.50 -11.55 -23.22
N MET A 141 2.91 -10.97 -22.17
CA MET A 141 2.87 -9.53 -21.96
C MET A 141 4.14 -9.05 -21.25
N PRO A 142 4.69 -7.90 -21.65
CA PRO A 142 5.87 -7.34 -21.01
C PRO A 142 5.58 -7.03 -19.54
N GLN A 143 6.53 -7.33 -18.68
CA GLN A 143 6.43 -7.01 -17.26
C GLN A 143 6.33 -5.51 -17.06
N LEU A 144 5.44 -5.09 -16.16
CA LEU A 144 5.28 -3.68 -15.85
C LEU A 144 6.52 -3.13 -15.13
N GLN A 145 7.14 -2.12 -15.74
CA GLN A 145 8.30 -1.43 -15.18
C GLN A 145 7.84 -0.21 -14.40
N LEU A 146 7.65 -0.37 -13.08
CA LEU A 146 7.19 0.71 -12.19
C LEU A 146 8.12 1.93 -12.16
N ALA A 147 9.39 1.76 -12.53
CA ALA A 147 10.35 2.86 -12.69
C ALA A 147 9.97 3.81 -13.84
N HIS A 148 9.20 3.35 -14.83
CA HIS A 148 8.79 4.11 -16.02
C HIS A 148 7.33 4.58 -15.95
N LEU A 149 6.74 4.66 -14.75
CA LEU A 149 5.34 5.06 -14.56
C LEU A 149 5.01 6.40 -15.25
N GLU A 150 5.90 7.39 -15.15
CA GLU A 150 5.74 8.69 -15.81
C GLU A 150 5.70 8.59 -17.33
N VAL A 151 6.60 7.78 -17.90
CA VAL A 151 6.65 7.52 -19.34
C VAL A 151 5.36 6.82 -19.79
N LEU A 152 4.91 5.79 -19.06
CA LEU A 152 3.66 5.09 -19.35
C LEU A 152 2.45 6.02 -19.29
N CYS A 153 2.42 6.90 -18.29
CA CYS A 153 1.37 7.88 -18.09
C CYS A 153 1.32 8.91 -19.22
N ALA A 154 2.47 9.41 -19.66
CA ALA A 154 2.56 10.36 -20.77
C ALA A 154 2.18 9.74 -22.12
N TYR A 155 2.57 8.49 -22.39
CA TYR A 155 2.17 7.79 -23.62
C TYR A 155 0.68 7.40 -23.65
N ALA A 156 0.04 7.38 -22.49
CA ALA A 156 -1.38 7.07 -22.35
C ALA A 156 -2.30 8.29 -22.52
N ASP A 157 -1.79 9.48 -22.87
CA ASP A 157 -2.64 10.66 -23.03
C ASP A 157 -3.60 10.56 -24.24
N PRO A 158 -4.84 11.08 -24.14
CA PRO A 158 -5.42 11.71 -22.95
C PRO A 158 -5.85 10.70 -21.88
N ASN A 159 -5.53 11.00 -20.62
CA ASN A 159 -5.92 10.20 -19.47
C ASN A 159 -7.29 10.62 -18.88
N TYR A 160 -8.05 9.65 -18.36
CA TYR A 160 -9.34 9.86 -17.70
C TYR A 160 -9.50 9.01 -16.44
N GLY A 161 -10.42 9.41 -15.56
CA GLY A 161 -10.73 8.68 -14.33
C GLY A 161 -11.05 9.65 -13.19
N PHE A 162 -11.79 9.18 -12.19
CA PHE A 162 -12.21 10.05 -11.10
C PHE A 162 -11.00 10.53 -10.30
N LEU A 163 -10.10 9.61 -9.94
CA LEU A 163 -8.89 9.95 -9.18
C LEU A 163 -7.85 10.69 -10.02
N TRP A 164 -7.80 10.43 -11.32
CA TRP A 164 -7.02 11.21 -12.27
C TRP A 164 -7.44 12.67 -12.24
N PHE A 165 -8.73 12.95 -12.42
CA PHE A 165 -9.24 14.32 -12.40
C PHE A 165 -9.13 14.97 -11.03
N TRP A 166 -9.25 14.20 -9.95
CA TRP A 166 -8.98 14.67 -8.59
C TRP A 166 -7.56 15.22 -8.44
N CYS A 167 -6.57 14.51 -8.98
CA CYS A 167 -5.17 14.91 -8.89
C CYS A 167 -4.77 15.96 -9.93
N ARG A 168 -5.67 16.34 -10.84
CA ARG A 168 -5.41 17.27 -11.95
C ARG A 168 -5.99 18.67 -11.65
N GLU A 169 -5.14 19.60 -11.21
CA GLU A 169 -5.55 21.00 -10.91
C GLU A 169 -6.05 21.77 -12.13
N SER A 170 -5.51 21.52 -13.33
CA SER A 170 -5.91 22.27 -14.52
C SER A 170 -5.92 21.41 -15.78
N ALA A 171 -6.61 21.87 -16.83
CA ALA A 171 -6.61 21.22 -18.13
C ALA A 171 -5.22 21.19 -18.80
N LEU A 172 -4.28 22.04 -18.35
CA LEU A 172 -2.91 22.12 -18.85
C LEU A 172 -1.91 21.35 -17.98
N SER A 173 -2.37 20.71 -16.89
CA SER A 173 -1.47 19.98 -16.01
C SER A 173 -0.82 18.81 -16.73
N THR A 174 0.49 18.70 -16.61
CA THR A 174 1.26 17.63 -17.27
C THR A 174 1.07 16.30 -16.53
N PRO A 175 1.25 15.14 -17.21
CA PRO A 175 1.24 13.84 -16.56
C PRO A 175 2.17 13.75 -15.34
N SER A 176 3.34 14.39 -15.40
CA SER A 176 4.31 14.45 -14.31
C SER A 176 3.78 15.21 -13.09
N GLU A 177 3.10 16.34 -13.29
CA GLU A 177 2.44 17.10 -12.22
C GLU A 177 1.32 16.31 -11.57
N VAL A 178 0.47 15.65 -12.38
CA VAL A 178 -0.62 14.81 -11.87
C VAL A 178 -0.06 13.65 -11.04
N LEU A 179 0.99 12.97 -11.52
CA LEU A 179 1.67 11.91 -10.78
C LEU A 179 2.32 12.40 -9.49
N GLY A 180 2.86 13.63 -9.50
CA GLY A 180 3.36 14.30 -8.29
C GLY A 180 2.27 14.40 -7.23
N ARG A 181 1.08 14.89 -7.59
CA ARG A 181 -0.07 14.95 -6.67
C ARG A 181 -0.56 13.57 -6.25
N MET A 182 -0.64 12.60 -7.16
CA MET A 182 -1.00 11.23 -6.80
C MET A 182 -0.07 10.67 -5.73
N ARG A 183 1.23 11.00 -5.79
CA ARG A 183 2.21 10.59 -4.77
C ARG A 183 1.91 11.20 -3.42
N GLU A 184 1.58 12.48 -3.39
CA GLU A 184 1.22 13.20 -2.17
C GLU A 184 -0.05 12.62 -1.55
N GLU A 185 -1.09 12.39 -2.35
CA GLU A 185 -2.36 11.79 -1.91
C GLU A 185 -2.14 10.38 -1.33
N VAL A 186 -1.39 9.51 -2.04
CA VAL A 186 -1.09 8.16 -1.54
C VAL A 186 -0.22 8.20 -0.28
N ALA A 187 0.76 9.09 -0.21
CA ALA A 187 1.60 9.26 0.98
C ALA A 187 0.76 9.73 2.19
N GLY A 188 -0.14 10.70 1.96
CA GLY A 188 -1.08 11.20 2.97
C GLY A 188 -2.02 10.11 3.48
N ASP A 189 -2.59 9.32 2.57
CA ASP A 189 -3.43 8.16 2.89
C ASP A 189 -2.68 7.13 3.75
N LEU A 190 -1.44 6.79 3.38
CA LEU A 190 -0.63 5.83 4.14
C LEU A 190 -0.31 6.30 5.56
N VAL A 191 0.03 7.59 5.74
CA VAL A 191 0.34 8.14 7.07
C VAL A 191 -0.92 8.32 7.93
N SER A 192 -2.10 8.36 7.30
CA SER A 192 -3.37 8.55 7.98
C SER A 192 -3.91 7.25 8.60
N CYS A 193 -4.58 7.39 9.76
CA CYS A 193 -5.44 6.36 10.38
C CYS A 193 -4.86 4.94 10.48
N GLY A 194 -3.53 4.79 10.61
CA GLY A 194 -2.88 3.47 10.74
C GLY A 194 -2.82 2.65 9.46
N ALA A 195 -3.13 3.22 8.30
CA ALA A 195 -3.07 2.52 7.01
C ALA A 195 -1.68 1.91 6.77
N LEU A 196 -0.60 2.67 6.96
CA LEU A 196 0.78 2.17 6.81
C LEU A 196 1.08 0.96 7.71
N ALA A 197 0.61 0.99 8.96
CA ALA A 197 0.80 -0.10 9.90
C ALA A 197 0.04 -1.36 9.47
N ALA A 198 -1.20 -1.21 9.00
CA ALA A 198 -2.00 -2.30 8.46
C ALA A 198 -1.33 -2.93 7.22
N TYR A 199 -0.90 -2.10 6.27
CA TYR A 199 -0.17 -2.55 5.08
C TYR A 199 1.15 -3.23 5.43
N ALA A 200 1.95 -2.65 6.34
CA ALA A 200 3.20 -3.26 6.77
C ALA A 200 2.95 -4.65 7.37
N LEU A 201 1.94 -4.80 8.24
CA LEU A 201 1.60 -6.10 8.82
C LEU A 201 1.16 -7.10 7.76
N ALA A 202 0.27 -6.71 6.84
CA ALA A 202 -0.20 -7.59 5.77
C ALA A 202 0.95 -8.07 4.87
N VAL A 203 1.88 -7.17 4.52
CA VAL A 203 3.11 -7.50 3.77
C VAL A 203 4.00 -8.47 4.55
N ALA A 204 4.22 -8.22 5.85
CA ALA A 204 5.01 -9.09 6.70
C ALA A 204 4.40 -10.49 6.82
N CYS A 205 3.08 -10.59 7.04
CA CYS A 205 2.35 -11.85 7.06
C CYS A 205 2.54 -12.63 5.74
N GLY A 206 2.50 -11.95 4.60
CA GLY A 206 2.81 -12.55 3.29
C GLY A 206 4.25 -13.07 3.16
N ILE A 207 5.24 -12.37 3.72
CA ILE A 207 6.65 -12.83 3.73
C ILE A 207 6.81 -14.09 4.59
N PHE A 208 6.17 -14.13 5.76
CA PHE A 208 6.31 -15.20 6.74
C PHE A 208 5.29 -16.33 6.58
N GLY A 209 4.45 -16.31 5.54
CA GLY A 209 3.44 -17.34 5.30
C GLY A 209 2.42 -17.47 6.44
N VAL A 210 2.09 -16.34 7.09
CA VAL A 210 1.04 -16.30 8.11
C VAL A 210 -0.29 -16.18 7.38
N GLN A 211 -1.06 -17.26 7.35
CA GLN A 211 -2.43 -17.21 6.86
C GLN A 211 -3.30 -16.45 7.86
N THR A 212 -4.06 -15.49 7.34
CA THR A 212 -5.09 -14.76 8.08
C THR A 212 -6.45 -15.47 8.00
N ASP A 213 -6.49 -16.70 7.45
CA ASP A 213 -7.70 -17.45 7.08
C ASP A 213 -8.54 -17.96 8.25
N ASP A 214 -8.04 -17.93 9.48
CA ASP A 214 -8.92 -18.16 10.62
C ASP A 214 -9.82 -16.93 10.77
N GLN A 215 -11.14 -17.15 10.68
CA GLN A 215 -12.26 -16.20 10.81
C GLN A 215 -12.31 -15.39 12.14
N LYS A 216 -11.17 -15.27 12.80
CA LYS A 216 -10.85 -14.35 13.87
C LYS A 216 -9.41 -13.86 13.61
N MET A 217 -9.19 -13.01 12.61
CA MET A 217 -8.41 -11.82 12.92
C MET A 217 -9.30 -11.11 13.93
N PRO A 218 -8.98 -11.10 15.24
CA PRO A 218 -9.78 -10.30 16.13
C PRO A 218 -9.57 -8.89 15.60
N CYS A 219 -10.65 -8.22 15.21
CA CYS A 219 -10.61 -6.76 15.07
C CYS A 219 -10.02 -6.12 16.35
N HIS A 220 -10.04 -6.85 17.47
CA HIS A 220 -9.35 -6.57 18.74
C HIS A 220 -7.84 -6.88 18.80
N THR A 221 -7.20 -7.52 17.80
CA THR A 221 -5.74 -7.72 17.72
C THR A 221 -5.07 -6.70 16.81
N PHE A 222 -5.84 -6.06 15.93
CA PHE A 222 -5.68 -4.62 15.67
C PHE A 222 -6.11 -3.81 16.90
N ASP A 223 -5.59 -4.21 18.06
CA ASP A 223 -5.88 -3.58 19.32
C ASP A 223 -5.42 -2.13 19.23
N ALA A 224 -6.12 -1.22 19.90
CA ALA A 224 -5.60 0.13 20.12
C ALA A 224 -4.19 0.08 20.74
N ALA A 225 -3.83 -1.03 21.40
CA ALA A 225 -2.48 -1.34 21.86
C ALA A 225 -1.50 -1.78 20.75
N LEU A 226 -1.91 -2.55 19.73
CA LEU A 226 -1.04 -2.90 18.60
C LEU A 226 -0.87 -1.71 17.65
N MET A 227 -1.97 -1.01 17.34
CA MET A 227 -1.92 0.26 16.63
C MET A 227 -1.17 1.33 17.43
N GLY A 228 -1.43 1.48 18.72
CA GLY A 228 -0.71 2.40 19.60
C GLY A 228 0.77 2.03 19.80
N SER A 229 1.12 0.75 19.65
CA SER A 229 2.51 0.26 19.65
C SER A 229 3.19 0.44 18.29
N LEU A 230 2.44 0.40 17.18
CA LEU A 230 2.93 0.61 15.81
C LEU A 230 3.00 2.10 15.44
N MET A 231 2.22 2.94 16.11
CA MET A 231 2.28 4.38 16.00
C MET A 231 3.52 4.92 16.75
N PRO A 232 4.30 5.82 16.15
CA PRO A 232 5.26 6.60 16.92
C PRO A 232 4.50 7.38 18.00
N THR A 233 4.90 7.26 19.26
CA THR A 233 4.42 8.14 20.33
C THR A 233 4.69 9.58 19.92
N ILE A 234 3.62 10.31 19.61
CA ILE A 234 3.67 11.76 19.50
C ILE A 234 3.96 12.26 20.92
N SER A 235 5.21 12.63 21.18
CA SER A 235 5.53 13.43 22.36
C SER A 235 4.79 14.74 22.19
N ALA A 236 3.67 14.89 22.90
CA ALA A 236 3.09 16.20 23.16
C ALA A 236 4.13 16.98 23.98
N GLY A 237 5.01 17.70 23.29
CA GLY A 237 5.80 18.76 23.88
C GLY A 237 4.82 19.84 24.30
N ALA A 238 4.49 19.86 25.59
CA ALA A 238 3.95 21.04 26.22
C ALA A 238 5.05 22.10 26.18
N ASP A 239 4.94 23.02 25.23
CA ASP A 239 5.51 24.35 25.37
C ASP A 239 4.34 25.32 25.23
N GLU A 240 3.95 25.86 26.39
CA GLU A 240 2.98 26.92 26.50
C GLU A 240 3.54 28.19 25.87
N THR A 241 2.66 28.96 25.24
CA THR A 241 2.84 30.32 24.67
C THR A 241 3.22 30.42 23.19
N SER A 242 2.19 30.42 22.32
CA SER A 242 2.09 31.35 21.19
C SER A 242 0.67 31.32 20.61
N ASP A 243 0.01 32.48 20.69
CA ASP A 243 -1.32 32.76 20.15
C ASP A 243 -1.44 32.42 18.65
N TYR A 244 -2.16 31.35 18.32
CA TYR A 244 -2.96 31.30 17.09
C TYR A 244 -4.24 30.52 17.37
N ALA A 245 -5.33 31.25 17.58
CA ALA A 245 -6.65 30.71 17.81
C ALA A 245 -7.18 30.03 16.54
N TYR A 246 -7.20 28.70 16.53
CA TYR A 246 -8.03 27.91 15.63
C TYR A 246 -9.17 27.28 16.46
N SER A 247 -10.27 28.03 16.61
CA SER A 247 -11.51 27.48 17.17
C SER A 247 -12.22 26.64 16.10
N ARG A 248 -12.09 25.31 16.21
CA ARG A 248 -13.06 24.37 15.66
C ARG A 248 -14.29 24.35 16.57
N GLN A 249 -15.42 24.82 16.06
CA GLN A 249 -16.73 24.34 16.51
C GLN A 249 -17.34 23.45 15.43
N SER A 250 -17.88 22.34 15.92
CA SER A 250 -18.55 21.22 15.27
C SER A 250 -19.73 21.59 14.36
N SER A 251 -19.73 21.10 13.10
CA SER A 251 -20.86 20.55 12.30
C SER A 251 -20.60 20.67 10.77
N PRO A 252 -21.29 19.89 9.91
CA PRO A 252 -20.66 19.26 8.74
C PRO A 252 -20.89 20.04 7.46
N THR A 253 -19.85 20.73 6.98
CA THR A 253 -19.61 21.11 5.57
C THR A 253 -18.49 22.16 5.59
N ASP A 254 -17.37 21.88 4.93
CA ASP A 254 -16.37 22.92 4.69
C ASP A 254 -16.93 23.89 3.63
N ALA A 255 -16.59 25.18 3.77
CA ALA A 255 -17.18 26.34 3.07
C ALA A 255 -17.07 26.35 1.53
N ASN A 256 -16.57 25.28 0.91
CA ASN A 256 -16.49 25.09 -0.54
C ASN A 256 -17.42 23.98 -1.08
N GLY A 257 -18.29 23.40 -0.25
CA GLY A 257 -19.28 22.41 -0.70
C GLY A 257 -18.70 21.11 -1.28
N LEU A 258 -17.40 20.84 -1.06
CA LEU A 258 -16.74 19.61 -1.48
C LEU A 258 -16.85 18.57 -0.36
N ALA A 259 -17.28 17.37 -0.74
CA ALA A 259 -17.46 16.23 0.16
C ALA A 259 -16.16 15.90 0.93
N VAL A 260 -16.34 15.36 2.13
CA VAL A 260 -15.26 14.89 3.01
C VAL A 260 -14.33 13.93 2.25
N ARG A 261 -13.03 14.16 2.39
CA ARG A 261 -11.89 13.52 1.70
C ARG A 261 -11.65 12.09 2.19
N ASP A 262 -12.55 11.17 1.86
CA ASP A 262 -12.41 9.75 2.23
C ASP A 262 -11.66 8.97 1.14
N PHE A 263 -10.33 9.03 1.17
CA PHE A 263 -9.44 8.23 0.32
C PHE A 263 -9.16 6.82 0.89
N ALA A 264 -9.57 6.62 2.15
CA ALA A 264 -9.18 5.47 2.95
C ALA A 264 -9.91 4.20 2.51
N ILE A 265 -9.11 3.20 2.12
CA ILE A 265 -9.43 1.76 2.12
C ILE A 265 -10.78 1.45 1.47
N GLY A 266 -10.75 1.21 0.15
CA GLY A 266 -11.84 0.61 -0.63
C GLY A 266 -13.20 0.62 0.06
N SER A 267 -13.86 1.77 0.06
CA SER A 267 -15.28 1.90 0.45
C SER A 267 -15.68 1.08 1.69
N GLY A 268 -15.00 1.25 2.82
CA GLY A 268 -15.32 0.49 4.03
C GLY A 268 -14.77 1.11 5.32
N ARG A 269 -15.60 1.95 5.96
CA ARG A 269 -15.48 2.49 7.32
C ARG A 269 -14.55 1.66 8.25
N LEU A 270 -13.42 2.25 8.67
CA LEU A 270 -12.83 2.00 10.00
C LEU A 270 -13.46 2.96 11.04
N SER A 271 -14.78 3.16 10.95
CA SER A 271 -15.53 3.95 11.93
C SER A 271 -16.21 2.99 12.90
N THR A 272 -15.82 3.14 14.17
CA THR A 272 -16.36 2.53 15.40
C THR A 272 -16.21 1.02 15.56
N CYS A 273 -15.07 0.61 16.12
CA CYS A 273 -14.96 -0.41 17.16
C CYS A 273 -13.94 0.09 18.20
#